data_AF-A0A4Y3UL10-F1
#
_entry.id   AF-A0A4Y3UL10-F1
#
_cell.length_a   1.000
_cell.length_b   1.000
_cell.length_c   1.000
_cell.angle_alpha   90.00
_cell.angle_beta   90.00
_cell.angle_gamma   90.00
#
_symmetry.space_group_name_H-M   'P 1'
#
loop_
_entity.id
_entity.type
_entity.pdbx_description
1 polymer ?
#
loop_
_entity_poly.entity_id
_entity_poly.type
_entity_poly.pdbx_seq_one_letter_code
_entity_poly.pdbx_strand_id
1 'polypeptide(L)'
;MSVVAGWYPDPSGASRERWWDGAQWTAYERDAPVALAPAAPSAPSYAAPAYAAPAYAAQPYAAAPSAAYAATGMPSKVQVDTNTVWIWLTIVATVLPFATLFLIDWNGYLDAMLRIESRGAVADMEQWQLRTLGVSLLSWAAMGAGIVFSWLDWRELRRRGVPAPFHWAWSFFSLLGGGAAVYMIGRAVVLRRRTVSGGWPPLWVWIAVTVVGYGVAIAWSVALVGQVFSRLAGAYA
;
A
#
# COMPACT_ATOMS: atom_id res chain seq x y z
N MET A 1 -44.20 46.33 -13.66
CA MET A 1 -42.99 46.23 -12.82
C MET A 1 -42.13 45.12 -13.40
N SER A 2 -41.05 45.44 -14.10
CA SER A 2 -40.07 44.45 -14.56
C SER A 2 -39.14 44.12 -13.41
N VAL A 3 -38.95 42.83 -13.14
CA VAL A 3 -37.99 42.36 -12.14
C VAL A 3 -36.60 42.52 -12.74
N VAL A 4 -35.72 43.25 -12.05
CA VAL A 4 -34.35 43.53 -12.50
C VAL A 4 -33.53 42.25 -12.45
N ALA A 5 -32.55 42.10 -13.34
CA ALA A 5 -31.64 40.95 -13.31
C ALA A 5 -30.90 40.89 -11.97
N GLY A 6 -30.92 39.73 -11.32
CA GLY A 6 -30.47 39.59 -9.94
C GLY A 6 -30.60 38.18 -9.38
N TRP A 7 -30.00 37.97 -8.22
CA TRP A 7 -30.16 36.75 -7.44
C TRP A 7 -31.40 36.86 -6.57
N TYR A 8 -32.23 35.83 -6.58
CA TYR A 8 -33.47 35.78 -5.82
C TYR A 8 -33.63 34.41 -5.15
N PRO A 9 -34.34 34.33 -4.02
CA PRO A 9 -34.59 33.07 -3.32
C PRO A 9 -35.26 32.04 -4.24
N ASP A 10 -34.74 30.81 -4.26
CA ASP A 10 -35.32 29.73 -5.06
C ASP A 10 -36.64 29.25 -4.43
N PRO A 11 -37.78 29.29 -5.15
CA PRO A 11 -39.06 28.83 -4.63
C PRO A 11 -39.09 27.31 -4.30
N SER A 12 -38.11 26.52 -4.76
CA SER A 12 -37.97 25.09 -4.45
C SER A 12 -37.21 24.80 -3.14
N GLY A 13 -36.58 25.80 -2.51
CA GLY A 13 -35.91 25.63 -1.22
C GLY A 13 -35.17 26.89 -0.72
N ALA A 14 -35.45 27.29 0.53
CA ALA A 14 -34.98 28.53 1.15
C ALA A 14 -33.46 28.66 1.36
N SER A 15 -32.67 27.63 1.03
CA SER A 15 -31.22 27.61 1.20
C SER A 15 -30.44 28.04 -0.04
N ARG A 16 -31.10 28.27 -1.19
CA ARG A 16 -30.45 28.64 -2.45
C ARG A 16 -31.08 29.88 -3.07
N GLU A 17 -30.25 30.61 -3.80
CA GLU A 17 -30.68 31.67 -4.70
C GLU A 17 -30.49 31.21 -6.15
N ARG A 18 -31.42 31.60 -7.02
CA ARG A 18 -31.38 31.38 -8.45
C ARG A 18 -31.25 32.71 -9.18
N TRP A 19 -30.51 32.74 -10.28
CA TRP A 19 -30.32 33.97 -11.05
C TRP A 19 -31.47 34.20 -12.05
N TRP A 20 -32.06 35.39 -11.98
CA TRP A 20 -33.02 35.94 -12.95
C TRP A 20 -32.28 36.86 -13.93
N ASP A 21 -32.43 36.63 -15.23
CA ASP A 21 -31.74 37.41 -16.27
C ASP A 21 -32.52 38.66 -16.74
N GLY A 22 -33.71 38.91 -16.18
CA GLY A 22 -34.62 39.98 -16.59
C GLY A 22 -35.82 39.50 -17.41
N ALA A 23 -35.77 38.28 -17.96
CA ALA A 23 -36.86 37.67 -18.73
C ALA A 23 -37.22 36.23 -18.28
N GLN A 24 -36.25 35.46 -17.79
CA GLN A 24 -36.43 34.08 -17.32
C GLN A 24 -35.44 33.69 -16.22
N TRP A 25 -35.74 32.58 -15.53
CA TRP A 25 -34.84 31.96 -14.56
C TRP A 25 -33.76 31.16 -15.28
N THR A 26 -32.50 31.35 -14.87
CA THR A 26 -31.36 30.61 -15.42
C THR A 26 -31.03 29.39 -14.58
N ALA A 27 -30.13 28.52 -15.07
CA ALA A 27 -29.63 27.37 -14.32
C ALA A 27 -28.55 27.70 -13.27
N TYR A 28 -28.17 28.97 -13.13
CA TYR A 28 -27.19 29.39 -12.14
C TYR A 28 -27.83 29.41 -10.76
N GLU A 29 -27.30 28.58 -9.86
CA GLU A 29 -27.69 28.49 -8.45
C GLU A 29 -26.48 28.81 -7.57
N ARG A 30 -26.73 29.50 -6.45
CA ARG A 30 -25.74 29.71 -5.39
C ARG A 30 -26.38 29.53 -4.02
N ASP A 31 -25.57 29.23 -3.02
CA ASP A 31 -26.06 29.21 -1.64
C ASP A 31 -26.41 30.63 -1.19
N ALA A 32 -27.57 30.80 -0.55
CA ALA A 32 -28.02 32.09 -0.06
C ALA A 32 -27.10 32.57 1.09
N PRO A 33 -26.68 33.84 1.12
CA PRO A 33 -25.90 34.37 2.23
C PRO A 33 -26.73 34.31 3.52
N VAL A 34 -26.24 33.56 4.51
CA VAL A 34 -26.90 33.44 5.83
C VAL A 34 -26.82 34.79 6.53
N ALA A 35 -27.97 35.46 6.70
CA ALA A 35 -28.06 36.63 7.56
C ALA A 35 -27.88 36.18 9.02
N LEU A 36 -26.74 36.55 9.64
CA LEU A 36 -26.49 36.31 11.05
C LEU A 36 -27.46 37.16 11.89
N ALA A 37 -28.32 36.51 12.67
CA ALA A 37 -29.16 37.19 13.66
C ALA A 37 -28.30 37.79 14.79
N PRO A 38 -28.65 38.96 15.36
CA PRO A 38 -27.89 39.56 16.46
C PRO A 38 -27.91 38.68 17.71
N ALA A 39 -26.74 38.50 18.34
CA ALA A 39 -26.58 37.73 19.58
C ALA A 39 -27.24 38.43 20.79
N ALA A 40 -27.93 37.67 21.63
CA ALA A 40 -28.47 38.13 22.91
C ALA A 40 -27.34 38.35 23.96
N PRO A 41 -27.49 39.27 24.94
CA PRO A 41 -26.44 39.57 25.90
C PRO A 41 -26.24 38.46 26.95
N SER A 42 -24.98 38.12 27.24
CA SER A 42 -24.55 37.18 28.29
C SER A 42 -24.36 37.87 29.65
N ALA A 43 -24.65 37.15 30.74
CA ALA A 43 -24.51 37.58 32.13
C ALA A 43 -23.02 37.65 32.58
N PRO A 44 -22.66 38.49 33.58
CA PRO A 44 -21.27 38.78 33.93
C PRO A 44 -20.60 37.64 34.71
N SER A 45 -19.37 37.30 34.32
CA SER A 45 -18.46 36.37 35.02
C SER A 45 -17.45 37.12 35.90
N TYR A 46 -17.16 36.57 37.07
CA TYR A 46 -16.15 37.08 38.01
C TYR A 46 -14.72 36.82 37.48
N ALA A 47 -13.85 37.82 37.53
CA ALA A 47 -12.48 37.79 37.02
C ALA A 47 -11.47 37.24 38.04
N ALA A 48 -10.54 36.40 37.57
CA ALA A 48 -9.27 36.08 38.26
C ALA A 48 -8.11 36.83 37.57
N PRO A 49 -7.05 37.26 38.29
CA PRO A 49 -6.00 38.09 37.71
C PRO A 49 -5.09 37.30 36.77
N ALA A 50 -4.83 37.87 35.59
CA ALA A 50 -3.96 37.30 34.56
C ALA A 50 -2.51 37.78 34.71
N TYR A 51 -1.56 36.85 34.62
CA TYR A 51 -0.14 37.15 34.45
C TYR A 51 0.11 37.56 32.98
N ALA A 52 0.76 38.71 32.77
CA ALA A 52 1.04 39.26 31.45
C ALA A 52 2.20 38.52 30.76
N ALA A 53 1.90 37.80 29.67
CA ALA A 53 2.89 37.33 28.71
C ALA A 53 3.05 38.36 27.56
N PRO A 54 4.26 38.55 27.01
CA PRO A 54 4.49 39.54 25.96
C PRO A 54 3.70 39.21 24.68
N ALA A 55 3.02 40.23 24.14
CA ALA A 55 2.16 40.12 22.98
C ALA A 55 2.99 40.07 21.67
N TYR A 56 3.01 38.91 21.03
CA TYR A 56 3.36 38.79 19.62
C TYR A 56 2.13 39.22 18.80
N ALA A 57 2.30 40.12 17.83
CA ALA A 57 1.22 40.54 16.95
C ALA A 57 0.71 39.34 16.13
N ALA A 58 -0.43 38.78 16.53
CA ALA A 58 -1.12 37.76 15.76
C ALA A 58 -1.74 38.42 14.52
N GLN A 59 -1.22 38.07 13.34
CA GLN A 59 -1.93 38.25 12.08
C GLN A 59 -3.31 37.61 12.20
N PRO A 60 -4.42 38.28 11.82
CA PRO A 60 -5.74 37.66 11.83
C PRO A 60 -5.76 36.62 10.71
N TYR A 61 -5.43 35.38 11.06
CA TYR A 61 -5.81 34.25 10.22
C TYR A 61 -7.33 34.26 10.22
N ALA A 62 -7.92 34.66 9.10
CA ALA A 62 -9.33 34.39 8.85
C ALA A 62 -9.52 32.89 9.14
N ALA A 63 -10.31 32.57 10.15
CA ALA A 63 -10.72 31.21 10.38
C ALA A 63 -11.35 30.78 9.07
N ALA A 64 -10.64 29.94 8.30
CA ALA A 64 -11.24 29.24 7.19
C ALA A 64 -12.54 28.68 7.75
N PRO A 65 -13.70 28.89 7.09
CA PRO A 65 -14.93 28.30 7.58
C PRO A 65 -14.57 26.85 7.83
N SER A 66 -14.73 26.41 9.08
CA SER A 66 -14.85 24.99 9.32
C SER A 66 -16.08 24.66 8.50
N ALA A 67 -15.83 24.23 7.25
CA ALA A 67 -16.76 23.40 6.56
C ALA A 67 -17.01 22.34 7.62
N ALA A 68 -18.17 22.44 8.27
CA ALA A 68 -18.80 21.26 8.80
C ALA A 68 -18.63 20.31 7.63
N TYR A 69 -17.68 19.38 7.75
CA TYR A 69 -17.54 18.28 6.84
C TYR A 69 -18.85 17.56 7.08
N ALA A 70 -19.91 18.05 6.42
CA ALA A 70 -21.14 17.35 6.23
C ALA A 70 -20.62 15.99 5.86
N ALA A 71 -20.91 15.02 6.71
CA ALA A 71 -20.56 13.65 6.46
C ALA A 71 -21.39 13.24 5.24
N THR A 72 -20.97 13.70 4.05
CA THR A 72 -21.31 13.12 2.78
C THR A 72 -20.83 11.70 2.95
N GLY A 73 -21.79 10.82 3.22
CA GLY A 73 -21.54 9.50 3.77
C GLY A 73 -20.39 8.85 3.03
N MET A 74 -19.41 8.31 3.76
CA MET A 74 -18.37 7.49 3.17
C MET A 74 -19.05 6.54 2.18
N PRO A 75 -18.58 6.47 0.91
CA PRO A 75 -19.22 5.61 -0.09
C PRO A 75 -19.38 4.23 0.54
N SER A 76 -20.62 3.72 0.50
CA SER A 76 -20.96 2.47 1.18
C SER A 76 -20.03 1.36 0.69
N LYS A 77 -19.52 0.57 1.63
CA LYS A 77 -18.64 -0.55 1.31
C LYS A 77 -19.37 -1.51 0.39
N VAL A 78 -18.72 -1.91 -0.69
CA VAL A 78 -19.31 -2.85 -1.65
C VAL A 78 -19.20 -4.28 -1.10
N GLN A 79 -20.29 -5.04 -1.19
CA GLN A 79 -20.30 -6.45 -0.85
C GLN A 79 -19.86 -7.27 -2.06
N VAL A 80 -18.59 -7.67 -2.07
CA VAL A 80 -17.96 -8.47 -3.14
C VAL A 80 -17.01 -9.48 -2.54
N ASP A 81 -16.84 -10.62 -3.22
CA ASP A 81 -15.80 -11.58 -2.88
C ASP A 81 -14.42 -11.03 -3.28
N THR A 82 -13.56 -10.85 -2.29
CA THR A 82 -12.20 -10.32 -2.43
C THR A 82 -11.13 -11.40 -2.50
N ASN A 83 -11.51 -12.68 -2.39
CA ASN A 83 -10.61 -13.82 -2.49
C ASN A 83 -10.42 -14.22 -3.96
N THR A 84 -9.21 -14.07 -4.48
CA THR A 84 -8.88 -14.44 -5.86
C THR A 84 -7.85 -15.57 -5.85
N VAL A 85 -7.90 -16.48 -6.82
CA VAL A 85 -6.84 -17.48 -6.98
C VAL A 85 -5.48 -16.82 -7.25
N TRP A 86 -5.50 -15.68 -7.95
CA TRP A 86 -4.32 -14.92 -8.34
C TRP A 86 -3.52 -14.39 -7.16
N ILE A 87 -4.19 -13.94 -6.08
CA ILE A 87 -3.47 -13.48 -4.89
C ILE A 87 -2.70 -14.63 -4.22
N TRP A 88 -3.26 -15.85 -4.21
CA TRP A 88 -2.57 -17.02 -3.67
C TRP A 88 -1.39 -17.42 -4.55
N LEU A 89 -1.52 -17.34 -5.88
CA LEU A 89 -0.40 -17.56 -6.80
C LEU A 89 0.70 -16.51 -6.62
N THR A 90 0.37 -15.25 -6.34
CA THR A 90 1.37 -14.23 -5.97
C THR A 90 2.12 -14.58 -4.67
N ILE A 91 1.42 -15.14 -3.68
CA ILE A 91 2.05 -15.61 -2.44
C ILE A 91 3.02 -16.74 -2.74
N VAL A 92 2.60 -17.77 -3.47
CA VAL A 92 3.46 -18.89 -3.88
C VAL A 92 4.67 -18.38 -4.66
N ALA A 93 4.46 -17.47 -5.61
CA ALA A 93 5.53 -16.85 -6.39
C ALA A 93 6.56 -16.11 -5.53
N THR A 94 6.14 -15.51 -4.41
CA THR A 94 7.04 -14.83 -3.46
C THR A 94 7.88 -15.83 -2.65
N VAL A 95 7.41 -17.07 -2.50
CA VAL A 95 8.06 -18.09 -1.68
C VAL A 95 9.04 -18.94 -2.48
N LEU A 96 8.81 -19.08 -3.80
CA LEU A 96 9.68 -19.84 -4.70
C LEU A 96 11.18 -19.46 -4.64
N PRO A 97 11.57 -18.18 -4.49
CA PRO A 97 12.98 -17.81 -4.29
C PRO A 97 13.64 -18.47 -3.07
N PHE A 98 12.89 -18.74 -1.99
CA PHE A 98 13.44 -19.49 -0.86
C PHE A 98 13.70 -20.95 -1.24
N ALA A 99 12.83 -21.57 -2.03
CA ALA A 99 13.01 -22.95 -2.48
C ALA A 99 14.23 -23.09 -3.42
N THR A 100 14.47 -22.10 -4.28
CA THR A 100 15.63 -22.12 -5.20
C THR A 100 16.97 -22.09 -4.48
N LEU A 101 17.03 -21.56 -3.25
CA LEU A 101 18.25 -21.59 -2.42
C LEU A 101 18.74 -23.03 -2.17
N PHE A 102 17.82 -23.97 -2.02
CA PHE A 102 18.10 -25.38 -1.73
C PHE A 102 18.44 -26.20 -2.98
N LEU A 103 18.23 -25.63 -4.17
CA LEU A 103 18.61 -26.26 -5.43
C LEU A 103 20.06 -25.95 -5.83
N ILE A 104 20.71 -25.01 -5.13
CA ILE A 104 22.12 -24.65 -5.35
C ILE A 104 22.99 -25.75 -4.72
N ASP A 105 24.00 -26.21 -5.47
CA ASP A 105 24.97 -27.22 -5.01
C ASP A 105 26.04 -26.58 -4.11
N TRP A 106 25.67 -26.33 -2.85
CA TRP A 106 26.58 -25.73 -1.87
C TRP A 106 27.77 -26.63 -1.52
N ASN A 107 27.62 -27.96 -1.61
CA ASN A 107 28.72 -28.89 -1.34
C ASN A 107 29.79 -28.80 -2.43
N GLY A 108 29.37 -28.79 -3.71
CA GLY A 108 30.26 -28.59 -4.84
C GLY A 108 30.98 -27.25 -4.79
N TYR A 109 30.30 -26.18 -4.35
CA TYR A 109 30.94 -24.88 -4.12
C TYR A 109 32.06 -24.96 -3.10
N LEU A 110 31.80 -25.56 -1.93
CA LEU A 110 32.77 -25.67 -0.86
C LEU A 110 33.97 -26.53 -1.26
N ASP A 111 33.73 -27.63 -1.97
CA ASP A 111 34.80 -28.51 -2.45
C ASP A 111 35.67 -27.81 -3.51
N ALA A 112 35.07 -27.03 -4.43
CA ALA A 112 35.80 -26.24 -5.40
C ALA A 112 36.64 -25.14 -4.73
N MET A 113 36.09 -24.49 -3.69
CA MET A 113 36.80 -23.47 -2.90
C MET A 113 38.02 -24.02 -2.16
N LEU A 114 37.88 -25.17 -1.51
CA LEU A 114 38.99 -25.80 -0.78
C LEU A 114 40.12 -26.27 -1.70
N ARG A 115 39.82 -26.51 -2.98
CA ARG A 115 40.76 -26.99 -3.99
C ARG A 115 41.26 -25.89 -4.91
N ILE A 116 41.11 -24.61 -4.57
CA ILE A 116 41.38 -23.49 -5.48
C ILE A 116 42.81 -23.46 -6.05
N GLU A 117 43.78 -24.04 -5.34
CA GLU A 117 45.17 -24.16 -5.77
C GLU A 117 45.43 -25.33 -6.76
N SER A 118 44.44 -26.21 -6.95
CA SER A 118 44.57 -27.38 -7.82
C SER A 118 44.32 -27.04 -9.29
N ARG A 119 44.96 -27.80 -10.19
CA ARG A 119 44.68 -27.73 -11.63
C ARG A 119 43.24 -28.19 -11.87
N GLY A 120 42.41 -27.32 -12.44
CA GLY A 120 40.99 -27.60 -12.74
C GLY A 120 39.99 -26.85 -11.85
N ALA A 121 40.44 -26.27 -10.72
CA ALA A 121 39.55 -25.60 -9.78
C ALA A 121 38.76 -24.43 -10.39
N VAL A 122 39.38 -23.69 -11.33
CA VAL A 122 38.72 -22.62 -12.07
C VAL A 122 37.56 -23.16 -12.92
N ALA A 123 37.75 -24.29 -13.60
CA ALA A 123 36.72 -24.90 -14.43
C ALA A 123 35.56 -25.46 -13.59
N ASP A 124 35.85 -26.07 -12.44
CA ASP A 124 34.84 -26.54 -11.50
C ASP A 124 34.00 -25.37 -10.95
N MET A 125 34.66 -24.26 -10.61
CA MET A 125 33.98 -23.07 -10.10
C MET A 125 33.16 -22.37 -11.18
N GLU A 126 33.66 -22.30 -12.42
CA GLU A 126 32.89 -21.81 -13.58
C GLU A 126 31.64 -22.66 -13.81
N GLN A 127 31.78 -24.00 -13.80
CA GLN A 127 30.64 -24.90 -13.95
C GLN A 127 29.61 -24.72 -12.84
N TRP A 128 30.05 -24.58 -11.59
CA TRP A 128 29.17 -24.30 -10.46
C TRP A 128 28.44 -22.97 -10.63
N GLN A 129 29.15 -21.93 -11.07
CA GLN A 129 28.57 -20.60 -11.31
C GLN A 129 27.49 -20.65 -12.39
N LEU A 130 27.74 -21.33 -13.51
CA LEU A 130 26.76 -21.49 -14.59
C LEU A 130 25.48 -22.22 -14.14
N ARG A 131 25.64 -23.29 -13.34
CA ARG A 131 24.50 -24.01 -12.75
C ARG A 131 23.70 -23.11 -11.79
N THR A 132 24.41 -22.37 -10.94
CA THR A 132 23.81 -21.45 -9.97
C THR A 132 23.07 -20.31 -10.68
N LEU A 133 23.61 -19.77 -11.77
CA LEU A 133 22.92 -18.80 -12.62
C LEU A 133 21.63 -19.40 -13.20
N GLY A 134 21.68 -20.63 -13.71
CA GLY A 134 20.51 -21.34 -14.21
C GLY A 134 19.40 -21.49 -13.16
N VAL A 135 19.76 -21.87 -11.93
CA VAL A 135 18.82 -21.93 -10.79
C VAL A 135 18.29 -20.54 -10.43
N SER A 136 19.15 -19.51 -10.43
CA SER A 136 18.77 -18.13 -10.09
C SER A 136 17.76 -17.55 -11.08
N LEU A 137 17.81 -17.95 -12.36
CA LEU A 137 16.81 -17.56 -13.34
C LEU A 137 15.39 -18.06 -12.98
N LEU A 138 15.27 -19.18 -12.26
CA LEU A 138 13.97 -19.64 -11.76
C LEU A 138 13.40 -18.67 -10.72
N SER A 139 14.25 -18.10 -9.86
CA SER A 139 13.85 -17.08 -8.89
C SER A 139 13.37 -15.81 -9.60
N TRP A 140 14.09 -15.36 -10.63
CA TRP A 140 13.68 -14.22 -11.46
C TRP A 140 12.37 -14.48 -12.21
N ALA A 141 12.20 -15.67 -12.78
CA ALA A 141 10.97 -16.08 -13.44
C ALA A 141 9.78 -16.11 -12.47
N ALA A 142 9.99 -16.60 -11.23
CA ALA A 142 8.97 -16.58 -10.19
C ALA A 142 8.57 -15.14 -9.81
N MET A 143 9.52 -14.22 -9.67
CA MET A 143 9.23 -12.81 -9.42
C MET A 143 8.43 -12.17 -10.57
N GLY A 144 8.84 -12.44 -11.82
CA GLY A 144 8.09 -12.00 -13.01
C GLY A 144 6.66 -12.54 -13.03
N ALA A 145 6.47 -13.83 -12.74
CA ALA A 145 5.16 -14.44 -12.61
C ALA A 145 4.32 -13.80 -11.50
N GLY A 146 4.93 -13.46 -10.36
CA GLY A 146 4.28 -12.74 -9.26
C GLY A 146 3.72 -11.36 -9.67
N ILE A 147 4.44 -10.64 -10.53
CA ILE A 147 3.95 -9.37 -11.11
C ILE A 147 2.74 -9.62 -12.01
N VAL A 148 2.80 -10.65 -12.86
CA VAL A 148 1.67 -11.04 -13.73
C VAL A 148 0.45 -11.47 -12.91
N PHE A 149 0.63 -12.25 -11.84
CA PHE A 149 -0.44 -12.65 -10.94
C PHE A 149 -1.05 -11.46 -10.20
N SER A 150 -0.23 -10.46 -9.82
CA SER A 150 -0.72 -9.20 -9.23
C SER A 150 -1.56 -8.39 -10.22
N TRP A 151 -1.20 -8.38 -11.50
CA TRP A 151 -2.04 -7.80 -12.55
C TRP A 151 -3.36 -8.56 -12.73
N LEU A 152 -3.33 -9.90 -12.70
CA LEU A 152 -4.54 -10.73 -12.80
C LEU A 152 -5.48 -10.55 -11.59
N ASP A 153 -4.95 -10.48 -10.36
CA ASP A 153 -5.74 -10.14 -9.17
C ASP A 153 -6.39 -8.76 -9.29
N TRP A 154 -5.62 -7.75 -9.68
CA TRP A 154 -6.15 -6.39 -9.88
C TRP A 154 -7.28 -6.35 -10.92
N ARG A 155 -7.10 -7.05 -12.05
CA ARG A 155 -8.10 -7.16 -13.11
C ARG A 155 -9.36 -7.88 -12.63
N GLU A 156 -9.18 -8.94 -11.86
CA GLU A 156 -10.27 -9.74 -11.28
C GLU A 156 -11.07 -8.95 -10.24
N LEU A 157 -10.41 -8.24 -9.34
CA LEU A 157 -11.08 -7.35 -8.37
C LEU A 157 -11.90 -6.26 -9.08
N ARG A 158 -11.36 -5.69 -10.17
CA ARG A 158 -12.08 -4.71 -10.98
C ARG A 158 -13.31 -5.31 -11.67
N ARG A 159 -13.20 -6.53 -12.19
CA ARG A 159 -14.34 -7.26 -12.78
C ARG A 159 -15.45 -7.55 -11.77
N ARG A 160 -15.07 -7.84 -10.53
CA ARG A 160 -16.01 -8.09 -9.42
C ARG A 160 -16.70 -6.82 -8.89
N GLY A 161 -16.32 -5.64 -9.37
CA GLY A 161 -16.94 -4.37 -8.97
C GLY A 161 -16.28 -3.70 -7.76
N VAL A 162 -15.05 -4.06 -7.39
CA VAL A 162 -14.28 -3.30 -6.39
C VAL A 162 -14.01 -1.89 -6.93
N PRO A 163 -14.43 -0.82 -6.24
CA PRO A 163 -14.15 0.55 -6.69
C PRO A 163 -12.65 0.84 -6.60
N ALA A 164 -12.02 1.19 -7.73
CA ALA A 164 -10.62 1.61 -7.88
C ALA A 164 -9.59 0.77 -7.06
N PRO A 165 -9.45 -0.54 -7.33
CA PRO A 165 -8.53 -1.40 -6.57
C PRO A 165 -7.08 -0.90 -6.63
N PHE A 166 -6.27 -1.30 -5.64
CA PHE A 166 -4.87 -0.90 -5.54
C PHE A 166 -4.08 -1.30 -6.80
N HIS A 167 -3.33 -0.36 -7.37
CA HIS A 167 -2.75 -0.54 -8.71
C HIS A 167 -1.65 -1.61 -8.72
N TRP A 168 -1.71 -2.54 -9.68
CA TRP A 168 -0.77 -3.67 -9.77
C TRP A 168 0.68 -3.26 -10.00
N ALA A 169 0.95 -2.09 -10.60
CA ALA A 169 2.32 -1.64 -10.89
C ALA A 169 3.19 -1.50 -9.62
N TRP A 170 2.58 -1.35 -8.45
CA TRP A 170 3.31 -1.35 -7.17
C TRP A 170 3.94 -2.71 -6.84
N SER A 171 3.60 -3.79 -7.57
CA SER A 171 4.29 -5.08 -7.46
C SER A 171 5.71 -5.08 -8.04
N PHE A 172 6.09 -4.10 -8.87
CA PHE A 172 7.47 -3.97 -9.38
C PHE A 172 8.50 -3.73 -8.27
N PHE A 173 8.10 -3.25 -7.10
CA PHE A 173 8.97 -3.13 -5.92
C PHE A 173 9.54 -4.48 -5.45
N SER A 174 8.95 -5.60 -5.89
CA SER A 174 9.55 -6.92 -5.70
C SER A 174 10.96 -7.01 -6.28
N LEU A 175 11.22 -6.36 -7.41
CA LEU A 175 12.54 -6.34 -8.07
C LEU A 175 13.60 -5.53 -7.30
N LEU A 176 13.18 -4.67 -6.39
CA LEU A 176 14.07 -3.77 -5.61
C LEU A 176 14.40 -4.33 -4.21
N GLY A 177 14.13 -5.61 -3.95
CA GLY A 177 14.39 -6.26 -2.67
C GLY A 177 13.29 -6.11 -1.62
N GLY A 178 12.23 -5.34 -1.89
CA GLY A 178 11.08 -5.19 -0.98
C GLY A 178 10.05 -6.32 -1.05
N GLY A 179 10.25 -7.32 -1.91
CA GLY A 179 9.30 -8.41 -2.16
C GLY A 179 7.92 -7.94 -2.63
N ALA A 180 6.90 -8.79 -2.52
CA ALA A 180 5.52 -8.44 -2.87
C ALA A 180 4.83 -7.52 -1.83
N ALA A 181 5.57 -6.97 -0.86
CA ALA A 181 5.03 -6.30 0.32
C ALA A 181 4.13 -5.10 -0.02
N VAL A 182 4.61 -4.22 -0.90
CA VAL A 182 3.88 -2.99 -1.25
C VAL A 182 2.51 -3.31 -1.84
N TYR A 183 2.45 -4.29 -2.73
CA TYR A 183 1.20 -4.75 -3.33
C TYR A 183 0.29 -5.45 -2.32
N MET A 184 0.83 -6.39 -1.54
CA MET A 184 0.06 -7.14 -0.53
C MET A 184 -0.58 -6.22 0.52
N ILE A 185 0.20 -5.28 1.06
CA ILE A 185 -0.26 -4.32 2.06
C ILE A 185 -1.25 -3.33 1.44
N GLY A 186 -0.89 -2.73 0.29
CA GLY A 186 -1.73 -1.76 -0.40
C GLY A 186 -3.10 -2.33 -0.77
N ARG A 187 -3.14 -3.56 -1.30
CA ARG A 187 -4.36 -4.31 -1.60
C ARG A 187 -5.22 -4.50 -0.35
N ALA A 188 -4.66 -5.02 0.74
CA ALA A 188 -5.40 -5.29 1.97
C ALA A 188 -6.04 -4.03 2.57
N VAL A 189 -5.29 -2.91 2.59
CA VAL A 189 -5.76 -1.62 3.10
C VAL A 189 -6.89 -1.06 2.23
N VAL A 190 -6.73 -1.09 0.90
CA VAL A 190 -7.77 -0.60 -0.03
C VAL A 190 -9.05 -1.45 0.09
N LEU A 191 -8.93 -2.77 0.15
CA LEU A 191 -10.08 -3.66 0.29
C LEU A 191 -10.78 -3.48 1.64
N ARG A 192 -10.05 -3.29 2.74
CA ARG A 192 -10.64 -2.98 4.06
C ARG A 192 -11.48 -1.70 4.04
N ARG A 193 -11.02 -0.69 3.31
CA ARG A 193 -11.70 0.61 3.20
C ARG A 193 -12.94 0.53 2.30
N ARG A 194 -12.92 -0.31 1.26
CA ARG A 194 -13.90 -0.26 0.16
C ARG A 194 -14.86 -1.44 0.07
N THR A 195 -14.56 -2.53 0.77
CA THR A 195 -15.37 -3.75 0.73
C THR A 195 -15.75 -4.21 2.14
N VAL A 196 -16.87 -4.91 2.25
CA VAL A 196 -17.32 -5.51 3.52
C VAL A 196 -16.41 -6.69 3.92
N SER A 197 -16.09 -7.56 2.96
CA SER A 197 -15.24 -8.75 3.14
C SER A 197 -13.79 -8.43 3.55
N GLY A 198 -13.30 -7.23 3.18
CA GLY A 198 -11.93 -6.81 3.46
C GLY A 198 -10.89 -7.58 2.64
N GLY A 199 -9.62 -7.55 3.07
CA GLY A 199 -8.52 -8.19 2.34
C GLY A 199 -7.41 -8.75 3.23
N TRP A 200 -7.69 -8.98 4.51
CA TRP A 200 -6.70 -9.38 5.52
C TRP A 200 -6.21 -10.83 5.43
N PRO A 201 -7.04 -11.85 5.14
CA PRO A 201 -6.58 -13.23 5.21
C PRO A 201 -5.37 -13.54 4.31
N PRO A 202 -5.34 -13.12 3.02
CA PRO A 202 -4.15 -13.32 2.18
C PRO A 202 -2.90 -12.59 2.71
N LEU A 203 -3.07 -11.42 3.32
CA LEU A 203 -1.94 -10.66 3.89
C LEU A 203 -1.30 -11.43 5.06
N TRP A 204 -2.11 -11.96 5.98
CA TRP A 204 -1.58 -12.73 7.12
C TRP A 204 -0.89 -14.01 6.68
N VAL A 205 -1.44 -14.72 5.70
CA VAL A 205 -0.77 -15.91 5.15
C VAL A 205 0.54 -15.53 4.47
N TRP A 206 0.55 -14.46 3.67
CA TRP A 206 1.78 -13.96 3.05
C TRP A 206 2.85 -13.62 4.10
N ILE A 207 2.50 -12.90 5.17
CA ILE A 207 3.41 -12.58 6.28
C ILE A 207 3.94 -13.88 6.90
N ALA A 208 3.05 -14.80 7.27
CA ALA A 208 3.42 -16.05 7.94
C ALA A 208 4.40 -16.87 7.09
N VAL A 209 4.08 -17.10 5.81
CA VAL A 209 4.94 -17.91 4.95
C VAL A 209 6.26 -17.20 4.62
N THR A 210 6.26 -15.87 4.50
CA THR A 210 7.48 -15.09 4.29
C THR A 210 8.41 -15.17 5.52
N VAL A 211 7.85 -15.01 6.73
CA VAL A 211 8.61 -15.14 7.99
C VAL A 211 9.16 -16.55 8.16
N VAL A 212 8.36 -17.59 7.89
CA VAL A 212 8.81 -18.98 7.92
C VAL A 212 9.92 -19.21 6.88
N GLY A 213 9.77 -18.69 5.67
CA GLY A 213 10.78 -18.79 4.60
C GLY A 213 12.12 -18.19 5.03
N TYR A 214 12.10 -16.98 5.59
CA TYR A 214 13.31 -16.36 6.16
C TYR A 214 13.88 -17.17 7.32
N GLY A 215 13.05 -17.64 8.26
CA GLY A 215 13.50 -18.44 9.39
C GLY A 215 14.19 -19.73 8.96
N VAL A 216 13.62 -20.43 7.99
CA VAL A 216 14.19 -21.65 7.40
C VAL A 216 15.51 -21.34 6.67
N ALA A 217 15.55 -20.28 5.87
CA ALA A 217 16.77 -19.87 5.16
C ALA A 217 17.90 -19.47 6.13
N ILE A 218 17.58 -18.76 7.21
CA ILE A 218 18.55 -18.36 8.25
C ILE A 218 19.07 -19.59 9.00
N ALA A 219 18.18 -20.46 9.49
CA ALA A 219 18.58 -21.67 10.20
C ALA A 219 19.46 -22.57 9.34
N TRP A 220 19.09 -22.74 8.06
CA TRP A 220 19.89 -23.47 7.09
C TRP A 220 21.24 -22.79 6.83
N SER A 221 21.30 -21.46 6.73
CA SER A 221 22.56 -20.72 6.53
C SER A 221 23.51 -20.88 7.72
N VAL A 222 22.99 -20.88 8.96
CA VAL A 222 23.78 -21.17 10.16
C VAL A 222 24.36 -22.58 10.10
N ALA A 223 23.57 -23.57 9.68
CA ALA A 223 24.04 -24.94 9.50
C ALA A 223 25.13 -25.04 8.42
N LEU A 224 24.97 -24.35 7.29
CA LEU A 224 25.97 -24.28 6.23
C LEU A 224 27.30 -23.71 6.75
N VAL A 225 27.26 -22.60 7.49
CA VAL A 225 28.46 -22.00 8.11
C VAL A 225 29.13 -22.98 9.06
N GLY A 226 28.36 -23.73 9.85
CA GLY A 226 28.90 -24.80 10.71
C GLY A 226 29.61 -25.91 9.92
N GLN A 227 29.08 -26.29 8.76
CA GLN A 227 29.73 -27.25 7.86
C GLN A 227 31.07 -26.71 7.33
N VAL A 228 31.14 -25.43 6.97
CA VAL A 228 32.38 -24.78 6.51
C VAL A 228 33.46 -24.87 7.59
N PHE A 229 33.15 -24.47 8.83
CA PHE A 229 34.11 -24.55 9.94
C PHE A 229 34.58 -25.98 10.20
N SER A 230 33.67 -26.96 10.13
CA SER A 230 33.99 -28.37 10.34
C SER A 230 34.94 -28.91 9.26
N ARG A 231 34.73 -28.53 8.00
CA ARG A 231 35.61 -28.92 6.88
C ARG A 231 36.99 -28.27 6.96
N LEU A 232 37.05 -26.98 7.32
CA LEU A 232 38.32 -26.29 7.51
C LEU A 232 39.12 -26.90 8.66
N ALA A 233 38.49 -27.17 9.80
CA ALA A 233 39.14 -27.82 10.93
C ALA A 233 39.73 -29.20 10.55
N GLY A 234 38.98 -30.00 9.78
CA GLY A 234 39.46 -31.29 9.28
C GLY A 234 40.55 -31.22 8.20
N ALA A 235 40.68 -30.08 7.50
CA ALA A 235 41.74 -29.89 6.50
C ALA A 235 43.10 -29.51 7.12
N TYR A 236 43.10 -28.98 8.35
CA TYR A 236 44.30 -28.54 9.07
C TYR A 236 44.69 -29.45 10.25
N ALA A 237 43.94 -30.53 10.50
CA ALA A 237 44.23 -31.56 11.50
C ALA A 237 44.99 -32.73 10.86
#